data_AF-A0A7L5STC4-F1
#
_entry.id   AF-A0A7L5STC4-F1
#
_cell.length_a   1.000
_cell.length_b   1.000
_cell.length_c   1.000
_cell.angle_alpha   90.00
_cell.angle_beta   90.00
_cell.angle_gamma   90.00
#
_symmetry.space_group_name_H-M   'P 1'
#
loop_
_entity.id
_entity.type
_entity.pdbx_description
1 polymer ?
#
loop_
_entity_poly.entity_id
_entity_poly.type
_entity_poly.pdbx_seq_one_letter_code
_entity_poly.pdbx_strand_id
1 'polypeptide(L)' 'MTPDDPILKILACPLDKGPLTLLLPEDVLYNPRLRRRYPIVDGVPQLLPSSGERVPDEEHERLAKRLTP' A
#
# COMPACT_ATOMS: atom_id res chain seq x y z
N MET A 1 -7.04 -0.09 10.71
CA MET A 1 -6.13 -1.27 10.73
C MET A 1 -4.82 -0.86 11.38
N THR A 2 -4.04 -1.77 11.99
CA THR A 2 -2.74 -1.44 12.63
C THR A 2 -1.57 -2.10 11.89
N PRO A 3 -0.34 -1.56 11.96
CA PRO A 3 0.82 -2.12 11.23
C PRO A 3 1.21 -3.54 11.64
N ASP A 4 0.90 -3.94 12.87
CA ASP A 4 1.22 -5.28 13.40
C ASP A 4 0.14 -6.34 13.11
N ASP A 5 -0.93 -5.97 12.40
CA ASP A 5 -2.04 -6.87 12.10
C ASP A 5 -1.52 -8.07 11.27
N PRO A 6 -1.71 -9.32 11.75
CA PRO A 6 -1.23 -10.50 11.04
C PRO A 6 -1.78 -10.62 9.63
N ILE A 7 -2.94 -10.01 9.33
CA ILE A 7 -3.51 -10.02 7.98
C ILE A 7 -2.60 -9.33 6.97
N LEU A 8 -1.87 -8.29 7.37
CA LEU A 8 -0.97 -7.54 6.49
C LEU A 8 0.16 -8.41 5.93
N LYS A 9 0.55 -9.46 6.65
CA LYS A 9 1.55 -10.44 6.19
C LYS A 9 1.05 -11.32 5.04
N ILE A 10 -0.27 -11.40 4.86
CA ILE A 10 -0.95 -12.22 3.86
C ILE A 10 -1.34 -11.37 2.64
N LEU A 11 -1.65 -10.09 2.85
CA LEU A 11 -2.08 -9.20 1.77
C LEU A 11 -0.96 -8.99 0.75
N ALA A 12 -1.29 -9.21 -0.52
CA ALA A 12 -0.39 -9.06 -1.65
C ALA A 12 -1.00 -8.14 -2.71
N CYS A 13 -0.13 -7.49 -3.49
CA CYS A 13 -0.57 -6.66 -4.59
C CYS A 13 -1.34 -7.50 -5.64
N PRO A 14 -2.49 -7.05 -6.15
CA PRO A 14 -3.24 -7.79 -7.16
C PRO A 14 -2.49 -7.95 -8.49
N LEU A 15 -1.49 -7.11 -8.77
CA LEU A 15 -0.72 -7.11 -10.01
C LEU A 15 0.55 -7.97 -9.94
N ASP A 16 1.44 -7.69 -8.98
CA ASP A 16 2.75 -8.35 -8.89
C ASP A 16 2.84 -9.45 -7.82
N LYS A 17 1.77 -9.66 -7.04
CA LYS A 17 1.67 -10.65 -5.95
C LYS A 17 2.71 -10.51 -4.84
N GLY A 18 3.46 -9.41 -4.78
CA GLY A 18 4.38 -9.13 -3.68
C GLY A 18 3.70 -8.39 -2.51
N PRO A 19 4.42 -8.23 -1.39
CA PRO A 19 3.89 -7.59 -0.18
C PRO A 19 3.53 -6.12 -0.39
N LEU A 20 2.65 -5.62 0.47
CA LEU A 20 2.19 -4.23 0.55
C LEU A 20 2.55 -3.62 1.90
N THR A 21 2.80 -2.32 1.94
CA THR A 21 3.02 -1.59 3.20
C THR A 21 1.80 -0.76 3.56
N LEU A 22 1.32 -0.88 4.80
CA LEU A 22 0.30 0.01 5.34
C LEU A 22 0.91 1.40 5.59
N LEU A 23 0.31 2.43 4.99
CA LEU A 23 0.64 3.82 5.27
C LEU A 23 -0.40 4.42 6.21
N LEU A 24 0.08 4.90 7.37
CA LEU A 24 -0.70 5.68 8.32
C LEU A 24 -0.19 7.12 8.32
N PRO A 25 -1.08 8.13 8.44
CA PRO A 25 -2.53 8.02 8.72
C PRO A 25 -3.42 7.86 7.49
N GLU A 26 -2.87 7.65 6.30
CA GLU A 26 -3.62 7.72 5.04
C GLU A 26 -4.56 6.54 4.78
N ASP A 27 -4.52 5.48 5.59
CA ASP A 27 -5.31 4.24 5.43
C ASP A 27 -5.23 3.70 3.99
N VAL A 28 -4.00 3.54 3.49
CA VAL A 28 -3.72 2.93 2.19
C VAL A 28 -2.67 1.84 2.27
N LEU A 29 -2.79 0.85 1.38
CA LEU A 29 -1.76 -0.16 1.14
C LEU A 29 -0.91 0.24 -0.06
N TYR A 30 0.38 0.39 0.15
CA TYR A 30 1.33 0.89 -0.84
C TYR A 30 2.24 -0.21 -1.38
N ASN A 31 2.39 -0.25 -2.71
CA ASN A 31 3.38 -1.04 -3.41
C ASN A 31 4.49 -0.12 -3.95
N PRO A 32 5.69 -0.09 -3.32
CA PRO A 32 6.80 0.73 -3.78
C PRO A 32 7.39 0.25 -5.13
N ARG A 33 7.26 -1.03 -5.46
CA ARG A 33 7.80 -1.62 -6.71
C ARG A 33 7.06 -1.11 -7.94
N LEU A 34 5.73 -1.02 -7.84
CA LEU A 34 4.87 -0.53 -8.93
C LEU A 34 4.46 0.93 -8.77
N ARG A 35 4.86 1.60 -7.67
CA ARG A 35 4.41 2.95 -7.30
C ARG A 35 2.89 3.07 -7.34
N ARG A 36 2.20 2.11 -6.72
CA ARG A 36 0.74 2.09 -6.65
C ARG A 36 0.26 2.03 -5.22
N ARG A 37 -0.84 2.71 -4.91
CA ARG A 37 -1.53 2.61 -3.62
C ARG A 37 -2.95 2.11 -3.80
N TYR A 38 -3.47 1.38 -2.82
CA TYR A 38 -4.81 0.83 -2.78
C TYR A 38 -5.51 1.35 -1.53
N PRO A 39 -6.70 1.97 -1.64
CA PRO A 39 -7.38 2.54 -0.49
C PRO A 39 -7.94 1.46 0.42
N ILE A 40 -8.04 1.77 1.72
CA ILE A 40 -8.83 1.02 2.68
C ILE A 40 -10.10 1.82 2.93
N VAL A 41 -11.25 1.25 2.60
CA VAL A 41 -12.55 1.89 2.75
C VAL A 41 -13.34 1.09 3.76
N ASP A 42 -13.81 1.74 4.83
CA ASP A 42 -14.54 1.10 5.94
C ASP A 42 -13.79 -0.10 6.54
N GLY A 43 -12.45 0.02 6.62
CA GLY A 43 -11.57 -1.04 7.13
C GLY A 43 -11.31 -2.18 6.13
N VAL A 44 -11.83 -2.10 4.91
CA VAL A 44 -11.68 -3.12 3.86
C VAL A 44 -10.67 -2.69 2.79
N PRO A 45 -9.56 -3.43 2.61
CA PRO A 45 -8.60 -3.18 1.53
C PRO A 45 -9.19 -3.39 0.14
N GLN A 46 -9.15 -2.36 -0.70
CA GLN A 46 -9.62 -2.43 -2.09
C GLN A 46 -8.52 -2.96 -3.03
N LEU A 47 -8.26 -4.26 -2.98
CA LEU A 47 -7.19 -4.93 -3.74
C LEU A 47 -7.63 -5.41 -5.14
N LEU A 48 -8.32 -4.56 -5.89
CA LEU A 48 -8.59 -4.79 -7.31
C LEU A 48 -7.54 -4.06 -8.16
N PRO A 49 -7.15 -4.61 -9.34
CA PRO A 49 -6.28 -3.90 -10.28
C PRO A 49 -6.76 -2.47 -10.60
N SER A 50 -8.07 -2.28 -10.76
CA SER A 50 -8.72 -1.00 -11.06
C SER A 50 -8.74 -0.01 -9.89
N SER A 51 -8.70 -0.50 -8.65
CA SER A 51 -8.67 0.34 -7.45
C SER A 51 -7.27 0.90 -7.14
N GLY A 52 -6.24 0.41 -7.82
CA GLY A 52 -4.87 0.90 -7.63
C GLY A 52 -4.64 2.27 -8.26
N GLU A 53 -4.26 3.24 -7.46
CA GLU A 53 -3.88 4.58 -7.92
C GLU A 53 -2.37 4.68 -8.12
N ARG A 54 -1.93 5.36 -9.19
CA ARG A 54 -0.51 5.67 -9.39
C ARG A 54 -0.07 6.73 -8.39
N VAL A 55 1.04 6.48 -7.72
CA VAL A 55 1.71 7.43 -6.85
C VAL A 55 2.69 8.25 -7.71
N PRO A 56 2.59 9.59 -7.73
CA PRO A 56 3.53 10.46 -8.44
C PRO A 56 4.96 10.31 -7.92
N ASP A 57 5.94 10.64 -8.76
CA ASP A 57 7.36 10.39 -8.44
C ASP A 57 7.81 11.15 -7.18
N GLU A 58 7.39 12.40 -7.00
CA GLU A 58 7.68 13.19 -5.81
C GLU A 58 7.12 12.55 -4.52
N GLU A 59 5.89 12.03 -4.59
CA GLU A 59 5.26 11.33 -3.46
C GLU A 59 5.94 9.99 -3.20
N HIS A 60 6.32 9.26 -4.25
CA HIS A 60 7.09 8.02 -4.13
C HIS A 60 8.41 8.23 -3.41
N GLU A 61 9.17 9.28 -3.74
CA GLU A 61 10.43 9.59 -3.07
C GLU A 61 10.23 9.89 -1.58
N ARG A 62 9.17 10.63 -1.22
CA ARG A 62 8.82 10.89 0.18
C ARG A 62 8.46 9.60 0.92
N LEU A 63 7.67 8.74 0.30
CA LEU A 63 7.25 7.47 0.89
C LEU A 63 8.42 6.50 1.02
N ALA A 64 9.29 6.39 0.02
CA ALA A 64 10.47 5.52 0.06
C ALA A 64 11.39 5.86 1.25
N LYS A 65 11.59 7.15 1.54
CA LYS A 65 12.33 7.60 2.72
C LYS A 65 11.69 7.18 4.04
N ARG A 66 10.35 7.13 4.13
CA ARG A 66 9.61 6.64 5.31
C ARG A 66 9.74 5.12 5.51
N LEU A 67 9.99 4.37 4.45
CA LEU A 67 10.05 2.90 4.43
C LEU A 67 11.46 2.36 4.69
N THR A 68 12.47 3.22 4.67
CA THR A 68 13.85 2.85 4.97
C THR A 68 14.01 2.92 6.50
N PRO A 69 14.60 1.92 7.17
CA PRO A 69 14.84 1.97 8.61
C PRO A 69 15.77 3.12 9.02
#